data_AF-A0A1I2GRN0-F1
#
_entry.id   AF-A0A1I2GRN0-F1
#
_cell.length_a   1.000
_cell.length_b   1.000
_cell.length_c   1.000
_cell.angle_alpha   90.00
_cell.angle_beta   90.00
_cell.angle_gamma   90.00
#
_symmetry.space_group_name_H-M   'P 1'
#
loop_
_entity.id
_entity.type
_entity.pdbx_description
1 polymer ?
#
loop_
_entity_poly.entity_id
_entity_poly.type
_entity_poly.pdbx_seq_one_letter_code
_entity_poly.pdbx_strand_id
1 'polypeptide(L)'
;MSKNKILTELSPEEIANAYVLPTSLTNDEQKSANQELASARSKRRNEMSDGKRLYNSLMLLKARLEDYVNSSIYKADFTFGYFLQEYLQLQNKKQKEFAKEINVNASVLNQYIHEHRVPNENIFIRFEIHSGEHIKAVDLLRLVDKEKEYQISHDLDLRKREAQNVSKKLEFAF
;
A
#
# COMPACT_ATOMS: atom_id res chain seq x y z
N MET A 1 -21.95 2.77 -32.12
CA MET A 1 -22.25 2.93 -33.57
C MET A 1 -23.07 1.72 -34.01
N SER A 2 -24.21 1.91 -34.69
CA SER A 2 -25.00 0.78 -35.22
C SER A 2 -24.24 0.12 -36.37
N LYS A 3 -24.17 -1.23 -36.40
CA LYS A 3 -23.41 -2.00 -37.41
C LYS A 3 -23.71 -1.57 -38.85
N ASN A 4 -24.96 -1.19 -39.11
CA ASN A 4 -25.41 -0.76 -40.44
C ASN A 4 -24.81 0.57 -40.90
N LYS A 5 -24.40 1.44 -39.97
CA LYS A 5 -23.83 2.76 -40.30
C LYS A 5 -22.35 2.68 -40.71
N ILE A 6 -21.64 1.70 -40.14
CA ILE A 6 -20.22 1.42 -40.45
C ILE A 6 -20.08 0.84 -41.87
N LEU A 7 -21.02 -0.03 -42.27
CA LEU A 7 -21.04 -0.67 -43.60
C LEU A 7 -21.42 0.28 -44.74
N THR A 8 -22.03 1.43 -44.44
CA THR A 8 -22.41 2.45 -45.42
C THR A 8 -21.35 3.54 -45.60
N GLU A 9 -20.51 3.77 -44.59
CA GLU A 9 -19.53 4.87 -44.56
C GLU A 9 -18.10 4.42 -44.87
N LEU A 10 -17.78 3.13 -44.68
CA LEU A 10 -16.44 2.56 -44.89
C LEU A 10 -16.49 1.41 -45.88
N SER A 11 -15.49 1.34 -46.76
CA SER A 11 -15.34 0.23 -47.68
C SER A 11 -15.01 -1.07 -46.91
N PRO A 12 -15.33 -2.24 -47.48
CA PRO A 12 -14.94 -3.52 -46.88
C PRO A 12 -13.42 -3.63 -46.61
N GLU A 13 -12.60 -2.99 -47.44
CA GLU A 13 -11.14 -2.94 -47.29
C GLU A 13 -10.72 -2.03 -46.13
N GLU A 14 -11.40 -0.91 -45.94
CA GLU A 14 -11.15 0.01 -44.81
C GLU A 14 -11.56 -0.64 -43.48
N ILE A 15 -12.66 -1.41 -43.48
CA ILE A 15 -13.10 -2.19 -42.32
C ILE A 15 -12.08 -3.29 -41.99
N ALA A 16 -11.56 -4.01 -43.01
CA ALA A 16 -10.55 -5.04 -42.82
C ALA A 16 -9.22 -4.48 -42.29
N ASN A 17 -8.78 -3.33 -42.82
CA ASN A 17 -7.54 -2.67 -42.37
C ASN A 17 -7.65 -2.06 -40.97
N ALA A 18 -8.85 -1.62 -40.55
CA ALA A 18 -9.09 -1.13 -39.20
C ALA A 18 -9.23 -2.26 -38.15
N TYR A 19 -9.41 -3.51 -38.60
CA TYR A 19 -9.65 -4.64 -37.71
C TYR A 19 -8.33 -5.27 -37.25
N VAL A 20 -7.87 -4.90 -36.06
CA VAL A 20 -6.75 -5.60 -35.41
C VAL A 20 -7.25 -6.93 -34.86
N LEU A 21 -6.96 -8.03 -35.57
CA LEU A 21 -7.23 -9.36 -35.05
C LEU A 21 -6.36 -9.61 -33.81
N PRO A 22 -6.93 -10.09 -32.68
CA PRO A 22 -6.12 -10.52 -31.55
C PRO A 22 -5.34 -11.76 -31.96
N THR A 23 -4.08 -11.55 -32.36
CA THR A 23 -3.15 -12.63 -32.69
C THR A 23 -2.52 -13.13 -31.40
N SER A 24 -2.75 -14.39 -31.05
CA SER A 24 -2.02 -15.08 -30.00
C SER A 24 -0.61 -15.41 -30.51
N LEU A 25 0.42 -14.95 -29.79
CA LEU A 25 1.80 -15.31 -30.08
C LEU A 25 1.96 -16.83 -30.00
N THR A 26 2.75 -17.40 -30.92
CA THR A 26 3.18 -18.79 -30.79
C THR A 26 4.08 -18.94 -29.56
N ASN A 27 4.26 -20.16 -29.06
CA ASN A 27 5.08 -20.40 -27.86
C ASN A 27 6.51 -19.88 -28.01
N ASP A 28 7.09 -19.97 -29.21
CA ASP A 28 8.45 -19.50 -29.49
C ASP A 28 8.53 -17.98 -29.59
N GLU A 29 7.56 -17.34 -30.25
CA GLU A 29 7.45 -15.88 -30.30
C GLU A 29 7.20 -15.29 -28.90
N GLN A 30 6.36 -15.94 -28.08
CA GLN A 30 6.12 -15.54 -26.69
C GLN A 30 7.40 -15.65 -25.85
N LYS A 31 8.19 -16.71 -26.05
CA LYS A 31 9.47 -16.89 -25.35
C LYS A 31 10.48 -15.81 -25.76
N SER A 32 10.59 -15.52 -27.05
CA SER A 32 11.44 -14.45 -27.58
C SER A 32 11.00 -13.08 -27.05
N ALA A 33 9.71 -12.75 -27.15
CA ALA A 33 9.15 -11.50 -26.62
C ALA A 33 9.37 -11.34 -25.12
N ASN A 34 9.24 -12.43 -24.33
CA ASN A 34 9.52 -12.43 -22.90
C ASN A 34 11.00 -12.16 -22.60
N GLN A 35 11.91 -12.73 -23.39
CA GLN A 35 13.35 -12.50 -23.27
C GLN A 35 13.72 -11.04 -23.62
N GLU A 36 13.14 -10.49 -24.67
CA GLU A 36 13.33 -9.08 -25.05
C GLU A 36 12.80 -8.14 -23.97
N LEU A 37 11.58 -8.39 -23.45
CA LEU A 37 11.02 -7.63 -22.33
C LEU A 37 11.90 -7.72 -21.08
N ALA A 38 12.40 -8.91 -20.74
CA ALA A 38 13.28 -9.10 -19.60
C ALA A 38 14.59 -8.31 -19.77
N SER A 39 15.16 -8.32 -20.97
CA SER A 39 16.39 -7.61 -21.31
C SER A 39 16.21 -6.10 -21.26
N ALA A 40 15.11 -5.59 -21.85
CA ALA A 40 14.74 -4.19 -21.80
C ALA A 40 14.48 -3.71 -20.36
N ARG A 41 13.79 -4.52 -19.54
CA ARG A 41 13.60 -4.24 -18.10
C ARG A 41 14.92 -4.21 -17.36
N SER A 42 15.83 -5.13 -17.64
CA SER A 42 17.16 -5.19 -17.02
C SER A 42 17.99 -3.95 -17.34
N LYS A 43 18.06 -3.57 -18.61
CA LYS A 43 18.74 -2.35 -19.07
C LYS A 43 18.19 -1.11 -18.38
N ARG A 44 16.86 -0.96 -18.37
CA ARG A 44 16.19 0.19 -17.72
C ARG A 44 16.43 0.22 -16.19
N ARG A 45 16.56 -0.94 -15.53
CA ARG A 45 16.94 -1.02 -14.11
C ARG A 45 18.40 -0.61 -13.88
N ASN A 46 19.31 -1.01 -14.76
CA ASN A 46 20.73 -0.68 -14.63
C ASN A 46 21.01 0.80 -14.88
N GLU A 47 20.25 1.43 -15.77
CA GLU A 47 20.35 2.85 -16.10
C GLU A 47 19.65 3.77 -15.08
N MET A 48 18.89 3.23 -14.13
CA MET A 48 18.17 4.01 -13.13
C MET A 48 19.10 4.50 -12.02
N SER A 49 19.11 5.80 -11.77
CA SER A 49 19.87 6.37 -10.65
C SER A 49 19.32 5.89 -9.30
N ASP A 50 20.18 5.83 -8.29
CA ASP A 50 19.81 5.32 -6.97
C ASP A 50 18.75 6.19 -6.29
N GLY A 51 18.79 7.51 -6.49
CA GLY A 51 17.73 8.41 -6.03
C GLY A 51 16.38 8.12 -6.66
N LYS A 52 16.34 7.78 -7.96
CA LYS A 52 15.09 7.42 -8.65
C LYS A 52 14.58 6.05 -8.21
N ARG A 53 15.49 5.10 -7.92
CA ARG A 53 15.12 3.82 -7.30
C ARG A 53 14.48 4.03 -5.94
N LEU A 54 15.12 4.81 -5.07
CA LEU A 54 14.61 5.12 -3.73
C LEU A 54 13.24 5.79 -3.81
N TYR A 55 13.09 6.80 -4.67
CA TYR A 55 11.81 7.49 -4.88
C TYR A 55 10.71 6.52 -5.31
N ASN A 56 10.96 5.69 -6.33
CA ASN A 56 9.97 4.73 -6.81
C ASN A 56 9.57 3.72 -5.71
N SER A 57 10.54 3.23 -4.94
CA SER A 57 10.27 2.31 -3.84
C SER A 57 9.47 2.99 -2.71
N LEU A 58 9.76 4.25 -2.40
CA LEU A 58 8.99 5.03 -1.44
C LEU A 58 7.55 5.25 -1.91
N MET A 59 7.34 5.55 -3.20
CA MET A 59 6.01 5.69 -3.77
C MET A 59 5.24 4.37 -3.73
N LEU A 60 5.90 3.23 -3.96
CA LEU A 60 5.28 1.92 -3.84
C LEU A 60 4.87 1.61 -2.39
N LEU A 61 5.73 1.92 -1.42
CA LEU A 61 5.42 1.77 0.01
C LEU A 61 4.23 2.63 0.42
N LYS A 62 4.21 3.89 -0.04
CA LYS A 62 3.10 4.82 0.15
C LYS A 62 1.79 4.25 -0.42
N ALA A 63 1.79 3.84 -1.68
CA ALA A 63 0.59 3.29 -2.32
C ALA A 63 0.08 2.04 -1.57
N ARG A 64 0.98 1.16 -1.12
CA ARG A 64 0.61 -0.01 -0.31
C ARG A 64 -0.04 0.38 1.02
N LEU A 65 0.47 1.42 1.68
CA LEU A 65 -0.11 1.94 2.91
C LEU A 65 -1.50 2.49 2.64
N GLU A 66 -1.64 3.38 1.65
CA GLU A 66 -2.90 4.02 1.26
C GLU A 66 -3.96 2.98 0.85
N ASP A 67 -3.60 2.02 0.01
CA ASP A 67 -4.48 0.92 -0.39
C ASP A 67 -4.95 0.11 0.82
N TYR A 68 -4.04 -0.16 1.77
CA TYR A 68 -4.41 -0.91 2.95
C TYR A 68 -5.33 -0.13 3.87
N VAL A 69 -5.01 1.12 4.22
CA VAL A 69 -5.84 1.90 5.16
C VAL A 69 -7.21 2.23 4.59
N ASN A 70 -7.34 2.33 3.26
CA ASN A 70 -8.62 2.57 2.59
C ASN A 70 -9.41 1.28 2.32
N SER A 71 -8.80 0.10 2.45
CA SER A 71 -9.51 -1.18 2.30
C SER A 71 -10.38 -1.48 3.53
N SER A 72 -11.46 -2.24 3.35
CA SER A 72 -12.30 -2.73 4.47
C SER A 72 -11.71 -3.98 5.15
N ILE A 73 -10.69 -4.60 4.57
CA ILE A 73 -10.11 -5.86 5.04
C ILE A 73 -8.99 -5.57 6.02
N TYR A 74 -9.07 -6.13 7.23
CA TYR A 74 -7.99 -6.11 8.21
C TYR A 74 -6.93 -7.17 7.88
N LYS A 75 -5.65 -6.80 7.96
CA LYS A 75 -4.51 -7.70 7.78
C LYS A 75 -3.57 -7.54 8.97
N ALA A 76 -3.45 -8.59 9.77
CA ALA A 76 -2.63 -8.58 10.99
C ALA A 76 -1.15 -8.29 10.70
N ASP A 77 -0.62 -8.70 9.54
CA ASP A 77 0.78 -8.47 9.19
C ASP A 77 1.10 -7.00 8.85
N PHE A 78 0.06 -6.19 8.55
CA PHE A 78 0.23 -4.81 8.10
C PHE A 78 0.13 -3.87 9.29
N THR A 79 1.11 -3.95 10.18
CA THR A 79 1.21 -3.10 11.37
C THR A 79 2.09 -1.88 11.14
N PHE A 80 2.05 -0.90 12.05
CA PHE A 80 2.98 0.23 11.99
C PHE A 80 4.43 -0.23 11.97
N GLY A 81 4.76 -1.27 12.74
CA GLY A 81 6.09 -1.86 12.80
C GLY A 81 6.56 -2.39 11.44
N TYR A 82 5.68 -3.06 10.70
CA TYR A 82 5.93 -3.53 9.34
C TYR A 82 6.30 -2.37 8.38
N PHE A 83 5.45 -1.33 8.30
CA PHE A 83 5.71 -0.20 7.40
C PHE A 83 6.98 0.58 7.78
N LEU A 84 7.27 0.68 9.08
CA LEU A 84 8.49 1.29 9.57
C LEU A 84 9.73 0.47 9.17
N GLN A 85 9.69 -0.86 9.29
CA GLN A 85 10.80 -1.72 8.86
C GLN A 85 11.05 -1.62 7.36
N GLU A 86 10.00 -1.70 6.54
CA GLU A 86 10.11 -1.53 5.09
C GLU A 86 10.75 -0.18 4.77
N TYR A 87 10.30 0.90 5.40
CA TYR A 87 10.87 2.24 5.22
C TYR A 87 12.37 2.31 5.54
N LEU A 88 12.81 1.71 6.66
CA LEU A 88 14.22 1.65 7.03
C LEU A 88 15.05 0.86 6.01
N GLN A 89 14.51 -0.26 5.51
CA GLN A 89 15.16 -1.09 4.51
C GLN A 89 15.34 -0.36 3.18
N LEU A 90 14.34 0.42 2.74
CA LEU A 90 14.44 1.22 1.51
C LEU A 90 15.64 2.18 1.53
N GLN A 91 15.96 2.73 2.69
CA GLN A 91 17.05 3.67 2.88
C GLN A 91 18.36 2.99 3.29
N ASN A 92 18.39 1.66 3.42
CA ASN A 92 19.49 0.89 3.99
C ASN A 92 19.95 1.44 5.36
N LYS A 93 19.01 1.94 6.15
CA LYS A 93 19.27 2.59 7.44
C LYS A 93 19.09 1.63 8.60
N LYS A 94 19.98 1.74 9.59
CA LYS A 94 19.80 1.04 10.86
C LYS A 94 18.81 1.80 11.72
N GLN A 95 18.01 1.06 12.49
CA GLN A 95 17.07 1.62 13.46
C GLN A 95 17.68 2.70 14.38
N LYS A 96 18.91 2.48 14.88
CA LYS A 96 19.60 3.45 15.76
C LYS A 96 19.93 4.77 15.05
N GLU A 97 20.16 4.72 13.75
CA GLU A 97 20.45 5.90 12.93
C GLU A 97 19.17 6.70 12.73
N PHE A 98 18.12 6.06 12.23
CA PHE A 98 16.82 6.69 12.05
C PHE A 98 16.25 7.27 13.34
N ALA A 99 16.39 6.54 14.46
CA ALA A 99 15.96 7.03 15.77
C ALA A 99 16.62 8.37 16.13
N LYS A 100 17.89 8.59 15.78
CA LYS A 100 18.56 9.89 15.97
C LYS A 100 17.99 10.96 15.04
N GLU A 101 17.73 10.63 13.78
CA GLU A 101 17.21 11.56 12.77
C GLU A 101 15.84 12.13 13.13
N ILE A 102 14.96 11.29 13.70
CA ILE A 102 13.63 11.72 14.17
C ILE A 102 13.60 12.08 15.66
N ASN A 103 14.76 12.16 16.32
CA ASN A 103 14.91 12.51 17.74
C ASN A 103 14.04 11.64 18.69
N VAL A 104 14.16 10.31 18.56
CA VAL A 104 13.44 9.30 19.34
C VAL A 104 14.43 8.32 19.95
N ASN A 105 14.13 7.80 21.13
CA ASN A 105 14.96 6.75 21.73
C ASN A 105 14.87 5.46 20.89
N ALA A 106 16.01 4.84 20.56
CA ALA A 106 16.05 3.61 19.78
C ALA A 106 15.24 2.45 20.41
N SER A 107 15.16 2.38 21.74
CA SER A 107 14.33 1.41 22.47
C SER A 107 12.84 1.63 22.22
N VAL A 108 12.39 2.90 22.22
CA VAL A 108 11.00 3.25 21.90
C VAL A 108 10.67 2.84 20.47
N LEU A 109 11.60 3.08 19.52
CA LEU A 109 11.41 2.63 18.14
C LEU A 109 11.33 1.09 18.05
N ASN A 110 12.08 0.38 18.88
CA ASN A 110 12.06 -1.08 18.90
C ASN A 110 10.70 -1.60 19.35
N GLN A 111 10.15 -0.97 20.39
CA GLN A 111 8.82 -1.29 20.90
C GLN A 111 7.73 -1.05 19.86
N TYR A 112 7.84 -0.01 19.03
CA TYR A 112 6.91 0.20 17.91
C TYR A 112 7.04 -0.86 16.83
N ILE A 113 8.27 -1.28 16.51
CA ILE A 113 8.51 -2.32 15.50
C ILE A 113 7.94 -3.68 15.94
N HIS A 114 8.03 -3.98 17.24
CA HIS A 114 7.61 -5.28 17.80
C HIS A 114 6.25 -5.19 18.50
N GLU A 115 5.48 -4.13 18.24
CA GLU A 115 4.09 -3.96 18.72
C GLU A 115 3.95 -3.98 20.26
N HIS A 116 5.04 -3.82 21.00
CA HIS A 116 5.03 -3.69 22.47
C HIS A 116 4.52 -2.31 22.91
N ARG A 117 4.43 -1.35 22.00
CA ARG A 117 3.92 -0.01 22.26
C ARG A 117 3.17 0.52 21.06
N VAL A 118 2.03 1.17 21.31
CA VAL A 118 1.29 1.91 20.29
C VAL A 118 2.00 3.24 20.00
N PRO A 119 2.31 3.56 18.73
CA PRO A 119 2.89 4.85 18.35
C PRO A 119 1.93 6.01 18.65
N ASN A 120 2.50 7.19 18.92
CA ASN A 120 1.75 8.42 19.15
C ASN A 120 1.84 9.38 17.95
N GLU A 121 1.03 10.44 17.98
CA GLU A 121 0.91 11.43 16.91
C GLU A 121 2.24 12.10 16.58
N ASN A 122 3.07 12.35 17.60
CA ASN A 122 4.40 12.93 17.43
C ASN A 122 5.27 12.08 16.49
N ILE A 123 5.19 10.75 16.58
CA ILE A 123 5.97 9.86 15.73
C ILE A 123 5.45 9.88 14.29
N PHE A 124 4.12 9.94 14.10
CA PHE A 124 3.54 10.04 12.77
C PHE A 124 3.98 11.31 12.05
N ILE A 125 3.92 12.46 12.74
CA ILE A 125 4.33 13.76 12.18
C ILE A 125 5.83 13.76 11.84
N ARG A 126 6.68 13.25 12.74
CA ARG A 126 8.12 13.16 12.48
C ARG A 126 8.44 12.25 11.30
N PHE A 127 7.72 11.13 11.18
CA PHE A 127 7.85 10.22 10.05
C PHE A 127 7.44 10.91 8.74
N GLU A 128 6.32 11.65 8.73
CA GLU A 128 5.88 12.41 7.56
C GLU A 128 6.95 13.40 7.11
N ILE A 129 7.47 14.22 8.03
CA ILE A 129 8.53 15.19 7.74
C ILE A 129 9.78 14.50 7.19
N HIS A 130 10.24 13.42 7.83
CA HIS A 130 11.41 12.67 7.40
C HIS A 130 11.20 12.00 6.03
N SER A 131 9.96 11.61 5.70
CA SER A 131 9.60 11.06 4.39
C SER A 131 9.50 12.11 3.28
N GLY A 132 9.76 13.40 3.56
CA GLY A 132 9.55 14.48 2.60
C GLY A 132 8.07 14.69 2.28
N GLU A 133 7.21 14.50 3.29
CA GLU A 133 5.75 14.63 3.20
C GLU A 133 5.07 13.63 2.25
N HIS A 134 5.79 12.60 1.80
CA HIS A 134 5.26 11.58 0.91
C HIS A 134 4.31 10.63 1.62
N ILE A 135 4.64 10.21 2.84
CA ILE A 135 3.78 9.37 3.70
C ILE A 135 3.11 10.27 4.73
N LYS A 136 1.79 10.41 4.67
CA LYS A 136 1.05 11.33 5.54
C LYS A 136 0.88 10.76 6.95
N ALA A 137 1.00 11.62 7.95
CA ALA A 137 0.76 11.25 9.34
C ALA A 137 -0.67 10.72 9.56
N VAL A 138 -1.63 11.25 8.81
CA VAL A 138 -3.04 10.81 8.85
C VAL A 138 -3.18 9.36 8.39
N ASP A 139 -2.43 8.92 7.38
CA ASP A 139 -2.48 7.52 6.92
C ASP A 139 -1.86 6.58 7.95
N LEU A 140 -0.79 7.01 8.62
CA LEU A 140 -0.18 6.27 9.73
C LEU A 140 -1.11 6.18 10.96
N LEU A 141 -1.89 7.22 11.23
CA LEU A 141 -2.92 7.18 12.26
C LEU A 141 -4.02 6.18 11.89
N ARG A 142 -4.57 6.26 10.67
CA ARG A 142 -5.59 5.33 10.17
C ARG A 142 -5.11 3.88 10.22
N LEU A 143 -3.84 3.64 9.94
CA LEU A 143 -3.23 2.31 10.05
C LEU A 143 -3.37 1.74 11.46
N VAL A 144 -3.00 2.53 12.47
CA VAL A 144 -3.07 2.12 13.89
C VAL A 144 -4.53 2.02 14.35
N ASP A 145 -5.40 2.93 13.90
CA ASP A 145 -6.81 2.89 14.29
C ASP A 145 -7.53 1.69 13.69
N LYS A 146 -7.17 1.25 12.48
CA LYS A 146 -7.73 0.05 11.86
C LYS A 146 -7.46 -1.23 12.68
N GLU A 147 -6.29 -1.32 13.29
CA GLU A 147 -5.97 -2.39 14.24
C GLU A 147 -6.84 -2.31 15.50
N LYS A 148 -6.99 -1.11 16.09
CA LYS A 148 -7.86 -0.90 17.25
C LYS A 148 -9.32 -1.22 16.93
N GLU A 149 -9.82 -0.82 15.77
CA GLU A 149 -11.17 -1.12 15.30
C GLU A 149 -11.40 -2.63 15.24
N TYR A 150 -10.44 -3.38 14.71
CA TYR A 150 -10.50 -4.83 14.69
C TYR A 150 -10.55 -5.43 16.10
N GLN A 151 -9.67 -4.97 17.00
CA GLN A 151 -9.65 -5.41 18.40
C GLN A 151 -10.99 -5.12 19.12
N ILE A 152 -11.51 -3.89 19.01
CA ILE A 152 -12.76 -3.46 19.66
C ILE A 152 -13.99 -4.21 19.12
N SER A 153 -13.99 -4.56 17.83
CA SER A 153 -15.10 -5.28 17.20
C SER A 153 -15.12 -6.77 17.54
N HIS A 154 -13.96 -7.37 17.81
CA HIS A 154 -13.82 -8.82 18.03
C HIS A 154 -13.58 -9.20 19.50
N ASP A 155 -13.39 -8.25 20.42
CA ASP A 155 -13.22 -8.52 21.86
C ASP A 155 -14.57 -8.77 22.57
N LEU A 156 -15.05 -10.02 22.45
CA LEU A 156 -16.31 -10.46 23.08
C LEU A 156 -16.26 -10.44 24.62
N ASP A 157 -15.09 -10.64 25.21
CA ASP A 157 -14.95 -10.73 26.67
C ASP A 157 -14.96 -9.35 27.31
N LEU A 158 -14.34 -8.35 26.67
CA LEU A 158 -14.52 -6.95 27.05
C LEU A 158 -15.98 -6.53 26.91
N ARG A 159 -16.68 -6.93 25.84
CA ARG A 159 -18.12 -6.63 25.68
C ARG A 159 -18.96 -7.19 26.84
N LYS A 160 -18.70 -8.43 27.28
CA LYS A 160 -19.40 -9.04 28.41
C LYS A 160 -19.14 -8.31 29.72
N ARG A 161 -17.89 -7.93 29.98
CA ARG A 161 -17.50 -7.17 31.18
C ARG A 161 -18.16 -5.81 31.20
N GLU A 162 -18.06 -5.05 30.12
CA GLU A 162 -18.61 -3.69 30.05
C GLU A 162 -20.15 -3.67 30.00
N ALA A 163 -20.79 -4.73 29.50
CA ALA A 163 -22.25 -4.82 29.52
C ALA A 163 -22.84 -4.76 30.94
N GLN A 164 -22.10 -5.20 31.96
CA GLN A 164 -22.53 -5.13 33.37
C GLN A 164 -22.52 -3.69 33.90
N ASN A 165 -21.72 -2.82 33.29
CA ASN A 165 -21.61 -1.40 33.64
C ASN A 165 -22.69 -0.54 32.95
N VAL A 166 -23.51 -1.10 32.07
CA VAL A 166 -24.56 -0.38 31.33
C VAL A 166 -25.91 -0.54 32.02
N SER A 167 -26.38 0.53 32.67
CA SER A 167 -27.58 0.49 33.51
C SER A 167 -28.90 0.49 32.74
N LYS A 168 -28.94 1.07 31.53
CA LYS A 168 -30.11 1.14 30.66
C LYS A 168 -29.69 0.98 29.20
N LYS A 169 -30.45 0.20 28.44
CA LYS A 169 -30.27 0.02 27.00
C LYS A 169 -31.42 0.73 26.27
N LEU A 170 -31.14 1.25 25.07
CA LEU A 170 -32.18 1.76 24.19
C LEU A 170 -32.95 0.57 23.62
N GLU A 171 -34.27 0.57 23.79
CA GLU A 171 -35.17 -0.40 23.18
C GLU A 171 -35.84 0.27 21.97
N PHE A 172 -35.65 -0.30 20.78
CA PHE A 172 -36.34 0.15 19.57
C PHE A 172 -37.45 -0.85 19.26
N ALA A 173 -38.70 -0.36 19.20
CA ALA A 173 -39.81 -1.12 18.65
C ALA A 173 -39.82 -0.95 17.13
N PHE A 174 -39.68 -2.04 16.39
CA PHE A 174 -39.86 -2.10 14.94
C PHE A 174 -41.15 -2.86 14.62
#